data_AF-A0A958L1X9-F1
#
_entry.id   AF-A0A958L1X9-F1
#
_cell.length_a   1.000
_cell.length_b   1.000
_cell.length_c   1.000
_cell.angle_alpha   90.00
_cell.angle_beta   90.00
_cell.angle_gamma   90.00
#
_symmetry.space_group_name_H-M   'P 1'
#
loop_
_entity.id
_entity.type
_entity.pdbx_description
1 polymer ?
#
loop_
_entity_poly.entity_id
_entity_poly.type
_entity_poly.pdbx_seq_one_letter_code
_entity_poly.pdbx_strand_id
1 'polypeptide(L)'
;MGLIVTKDIEFTHGVLNYLNAGFQGAFAHANVLSQFGLPIEFLQSPDEIRQSVVLINKWLDELWEGTPLFSLDWGQLRGEEPAKAFDFLTLLMSENASLSDDLSDFLSKGSFHELQPDQIRRCIGIFTRYAYARDNYIRGLHELAKTAKRVEAQNLYRQSIVDSEKLVAAAHAFLTDYNARTDQSPVFYSTLYAQLISLPGLLRAQAHDINQMVTIYDGDFTFQKAYIPDHEGAKWLSLGLGPTEAGYWLAFDISAEEAVRWAQGGIVSHQEAGFWRAWGFPPEQASVWFQFEFEPQEAAIWANARISPEDADHYRKHGVSHPSLIKR
;
A
#
# COMPACT_ATOMS: atom_id res chain seq x y z
N MET A 1 -18.52 12.55 28.42
CA MET A 1 -17.39 11.87 29.10
C MET A 1 -16.47 11.38 28.00
N GLY A 2 -15.15 11.64 28.04
CA GLY A 2 -14.28 11.20 26.95
C GLY A 2 -14.12 9.68 26.95
N LEU A 3 -14.12 9.05 25.78
CA LEU A 3 -13.86 7.61 25.63
C LEU A 3 -12.44 7.32 26.18
N ILE A 4 -12.34 6.37 27.11
CA ILE A 4 -11.04 5.88 27.59
C ILE A 4 -10.56 4.85 26.58
N VAL A 5 -9.50 5.16 25.84
CA VAL A 5 -8.95 4.26 24.83
C VAL A 5 -8.16 3.15 25.52
N THR A 6 -8.74 1.95 25.53
CA THR A 6 -8.11 0.70 26.00
C THR A 6 -7.40 0.00 24.85
N LYS A 7 -6.55 -0.99 25.14
CA LYS A 7 -5.90 -1.82 24.11
C LYS A 7 -6.92 -2.53 23.20
N ASP A 8 -8.05 -2.96 23.75
CA ASP A 8 -9.15 -3.58 23.01
C ASP A 8 -9.80 -2.61 22.03
N ILE A 9 -9.96 -1.34 22.42
CA ILE A 9 -10.47 -0.29 21.52
C ILE A 9 -9.47 0.00 20.41
N GLU A 10 -8.17 0.09 20.71
CA GLU A 10 -7.14 0.32 19.69
C GLU A 10 -7.06 -0.83 18.69
N PHE A 11 -7.06 -2.07 19.19
CA PHE A 11 -7.01 -3.25 18.34
C PHE A 11 -8.28 -3.36 17.48
N THR A 12 -9.46 -3.23 18.09
CA THR A 12 -10.73 -3.22 17.37
C THR A 12 -10.76 -2.12 16.32
N HIS A 13 -10.35 -0.89 16.67
CA HIS A 13 -10.26 0.20 15.70
C HIS A 13 -9.32 -0.16 14.56
N GLY A 14 -8.15 -0.72 14.85
CA GLY A 14 -7.17 -1.14 13.85
C GLY A 14 -7.80 -2.07 12.80
N VAL A 15 -8.49 -3.12 13.25
CA VAL A 15 -9.19 -4.08 12.38
C VAL A 15 -10.32 -3.41 11.61
N LEU A 16 -11.22 -2.70 12.28
CA LEU A 16 -12.39 -2.07 11.64
C LEU A 16 -12.02 -0.96 10.66
N ASN A 17 -10.99 -0.17 10.98
CA ASN A 17 -10.46 0.85 10.07
C ASN A 17 -9.84 0.22 8.82
N TYR A 18 -9.12 -0.89 8.98
CA TYR A 18 -8.56 -1.64 7.85
C TYR A 18 -9.65 -2.19 6.93
N LEU A 19 -10.68 -2.82 7.52
CA LEU A 19 -11.85 -3.31 6.80
C LEU A 19 -12.57 -2.17 6.07
N ASN A 20 -12.90 -1.08 6.76
CA ASN A 20 -13.58 0.05 6.14
C ASN A 20 -12.76 0.61 4.97
N ALA A 21 -11.47 0.85 5.16
CA ALA A 21 -10.56 1.31 4.11
C ALA A 21 -10.54 0.36 2.90
N GLY A 22 -10.31 -0.94 3.14
CA GLY A 22 -10.23 -1.94 2.08
C GLY A 22 -11.52 -2.04 1.26
N PHE A 23 -12.68 -2.05 1.92
CA PHE A 23 -13.98 -2.14 1.25
C PHE A 23 -14.38 -0.84 0.53
N GLN A 24 -14.03 0.33 1.07
CA GLN A 24 -14.21 1.61 0.35
C GLN A 24 -13.35 1.66 -0.93
N GLY A 25 -12.10 1.18 -0.84
CA GLY A 25 -11.25 1.00 -2.01
C GLY A 25 -11.85 0.00 -3.01
N ALA A 26 -12.32 -1.15 -2.54
CA ALA A 26 -12.95 -2.17 -3.38
C ALA A 26 -14.19 -1.63 -4.12
N PHE A 27 -15.02 -0.84 -3.43
CA PHE A 27 -16.18 -0.19 -4.03
C PHE A 27 -15.77 0.81 -5.12
N ALA A 28 -14.76 1.64 -4.86
CA ALA A 28 -14.23 2.58 -5.86
C ALA A 28 -13.66 1.85 -7.09
N HIS A 29 -12.95 0.74 -6.88
CA HIS A 29 -12.44 -0.12 -7.96
C HIS A 29 -13.59 -0.68 -8.82
N ALA A 30 -14.60 -1.27 -8.18
CA ALA A 30 -15.76 -1.83 -8.87
C ALA A 30 -16.50 -0.77 -9.72
N ASN A 31 -16.62 0.46 -9.21
CA ASN A 31 -17.21 1.57 -9.96
C ASN A 31 -16.38 1.97 -11.18
N VAL A 32 -15.05 1.95 -11.09
CA VAL A 32 -14.17 2.23 -12.24
C VAL A 32 -14.29 1.13 -13.30
N LEU A 33 -14.23 -0.14 -12.90
CA LEU A 33 -14.37 -1.26 -13.85
C LEU A 33 -15.73 -1.24 -14.56
N SER A 34 -16.80 -0.95 -13.81
CA SER A 34 -18.15 -0.80 -14.36
C SER A 34 -18.24 0.32 -15.40
N GLN A 35 -17.62 1.48 -15.14
CA GLN A 35 -17.56 2.58 -16.11
C GLN A 35 -16.82 2.21 -17.40
N PHE A 36 -15.82 1.33 -17.30
CA PHE A 36 -15.11 0.79 -18.46
C PHE A 36 -15.80 -0.40 -19.13
N GLY A 37 -16.93 -0.89 -18.60
CA GLY A 37 -17.61 -2.08 -19.09
C GLY A 37 -16.82 -3.37 -18.88
N LEU A 38 -15.91 -3.39 -17.91
CA LEU A 38 -15.11 -4.57 -17.57
C LEU A 38 -15.85 -5.46 -16.55
N PRO A 39 -15.65 -6.80 -16.62
CA PRO A 39 -16.19 -7.69 -15.61
C PRO A 39 -15.59 -7.36 -14.25
N ILE A 40 -16.45 -7.42 -13.23
CA ILE A 40 -16.05 -7.30 -11.83
C ILE A 40 -15.70 -8.71 -11.37
N GLU A 41 -14.41 -9.05 -11.41
CA GLU A 41 -13.89 -10.39 -11.06
C GLU A 41 -13.56 -10.52 -9.56
N PHE A 42 -14.11 -9.65 -8.71
CA PHE A 42 -13.92 -9.73 -7.26
C PHE A 42 -14.68 -10.91 -6.66
N LEU A 43 -14.29 -11.24 -5.43
CA LEU A 43 -14.97 -12.24 -4.63
C LEU A 43 -16.37 -11.77 -4.17
N GLN A 44 -16.70 -10.48 -4.37
CA GLN A 44 -17.98 -9.88 -4.03
C GLN A 44 -18.52 -8.93 -5.12
N SER A 45 -19.84 -8.91 -5.26
CA SER A 45 -20.59 -7.95 -6.07
C SER A 45 -20.61 -6.55 -5.43
N PRO A 46 -20.88 -5.48 -6.20
CA PRO A 46 -21.00 -4.12 -5.65
C PRO A 46 -22.02 -3.99 -4.52
N ASP A 47 -23.12 -4.74 -4.56
CA ASP A 47 -24.14 -4.71 -3.51
C ASP A 47 -23.67 -5.41 -2.22
N GLU A 48 -22.94 -6.52 -2.34
CA GLU A 48 -22.31 -7.20 -1.20
C GLU A 48 -21.22 -6.34 -0.54
N ILE A 49 -20.43 -5.63 -1.35
CA ILE A 49 -19.45 -4.65 -0.84
C ILE A 49 -20.16 -3.56 -0.04
N ARG A 50 -21.26 -3.00 -0.55
CA ARG A 50 -22.06 -1.97 0.17
C ARG A 50 -22.63 -2.51 1.48
N GLN A 51 -23.18 -3.71 1.48
CA GLN A 51 -23.71 -4.34 2.70
C GLN A 51 -22.61 -4.54 3.73
N SER A 52 -21.41 -4.94 3.30
CA SER A 52 -20.24 -5.10 4.17
C SER A 52 -19.82 -3.76 4.78
N VAL A 53 -19.77 -2.67 3.99
CA VAL A 53 -19.49 -1.31 4.50
C VAL A 53 -20.53 -0.86 5.53
N VAL A 54 -21.82 -1.10 5.29
CA VAL A 54 -22.89 -0.76 6.26
C VAL A 54 -22.66 -1.49 7.59
N LEU A 55 -22.34 -2.78 7.54
CA LEU A 55 -22.07 -3.56 8.74
C LEU A 55 -20.80 -3.09 9.48
N ILE A 56 -19.72 -2.78 8.75
CA ILE A 56 -18.49 -2.26 9.33
C ILE A 56 -18.73 -0.91 10.02
N ASN A 57 -19.53 -0.03 9.42
CA ASN A 57 -19.88 1.25 10.03
C ASN A 57 -20.70 1.08 11.31
N LYS A 58 -21.64 0.11 11.33
CA LYS A 58 -22.35 -0.26 12.56
C LYS A 58 -21.37 -0.65 13.67
N TRP A 59 -20.38 -1.50 13.38
CA TRP A 59 -19.37 -1.88 14.38
C TRP A 59 -18.47 -0.73 14.83
N LEU A 60 -18.15 0.22 13.92
CA LEU A 60 -17.43 1.43 14.27
C LEU A 60 -18.24 2.33 15.21
N ASP A 61 -19.55 2.49 14.96
CA ASP A 61 -20.44 3.25 15.83
C ASP A 61 -20.49 2.63 17.24
N GLU A 62 -20.67 1.30 17.32
CA GLU A 62 -20.65 0.54 18.58
C GLU A 62 -19.29 0.67 19.32
N LEU A 63 -18.18 0.65 18.59
CA LEU A 63 -16.85 0.89 19.13
C LEU A 63 -16.74 2.28 19.77
N TRP A 64 -17.27 3.32 19.11
CA TRP A 64 -17.26 4.69 19.63
C TRP A 64 -18.17 4.89 20.83
N GLU A 65 -19.19 4.05 20.99
CA GLU A 65 -20.00 3.93 22.19
C GLU A 65 -19.30 3.17 23.33
N GLY A 66 -18.10 2.64 23.08
CA GLY A 66 -17.28 1.92 24.06
C GLY A 66 -17.47 0.41 24.06
N THR A 67 -18.03 -0.15 22.99
CA THR A 67 -18.25 -1.59 22.83
C THR A 67 -17.26 -2.15 21.79
N PRO A 68 -16.07 -2.61 22.21
CA PRO A 68 -15.12 -3.17 21.25
C PRO A 68 -15.61 -4.52 20.71
N LEU A 69 -15.48 -4.71 19.39
CA LEU A 69 -15.77 -5.97 18.71
C LEU A 69 -14.80 -7.08 19.13
N PHE A 70 -13.55 -6.74 19.45
CA PHE A 70 -12.52 -7.68 19.86
C PHE A 70 -12.00 -7.37 21.26
N SER A 71 -11.62 -8.41 21.99
CA SER A 71 -10.82 -8.26 23.21
C SER A 71 -9.57 -9.13 23.12
N LEU A 72 -8.43 -8.57 23.51
CA LEU A 72 -7.16 -9.28 23.56
C LEU A 72 -7.12 -10.27 24.73
N ASP A 73 -7.99 -10.11 25.73
CA ASP A 73 -8.07 -10.99 26.91
C ASP A 73 -8.88 -12.28 26.67
N TRP A 74 -9.55 -12.42 25.52
CA TRP A 74 -10.39 -13.59 25.25
C TRP A 74 -9.61 -14.89 25.04
N GLY A 75 -8.34 -14.80 24.65
CA GLY A 75 -7.47 -15.94 24.31
C GLY A 75 -7.88 -16.75 23.08
N GLN A 76 -9.05 -16.45 22.50
CA GLN A 76 -9.59 -17.02 21.27
C GLN A 76 -10.67 -16.09 20.71
N LEU A 77 -10.97 -16.21 19.41
CA LEU A 77 -12.07 -15.48 18.78
C LEU A 77 -13.42 -15.94 19.37
N ARG A 78 -14.32 -15.01 19.70
CA ARG A 78 -15.63 -15.31 20.32
C ARG A 78 -16.75 -14.55 19.62
N GLY A 79 -17.84 -15.25 19.30
CA GLY A 79 -19.04 -14.66 18.72
C GLY A 79 -19.06 -14.62 17.19
N GLU A 80 -20.25 -14.41 16.62
CA GLU A 80 -20.46 -14.43 15.16
C GLU A 80 -19.93 -13.17 14.47
N GLU A 81 -20.08 -11.99 15.07
CA GLU A 81 -19.62 -10.73 14.47
C GLU A 81 -18.09 -10.64 14.35
N PRO A 82 -17.29 -10.99 15.37
CA PRO A 82 -15.82 -11.03 15.23
C PRO A 82 -15.35 -12.07 14.21
N ALA A 83 -16.00 -13.24 14.15
CA ALA A 83 -15.75 -14.25 13.11
C ALA A 83 -16.03 -13.68 11.71
N LYS A 84 -17.14 -12.96 11.55
CA LYS A 84 -17.50 -12.32 10.28
C LYS A 84 -16.49 -11.25 9.86
N ALA A 85 -15.96 -10.47 10.81
CA ALA A 85 -14.90 -9.51 10.53
C ALA A 85 -13.60 -10.19 10.08
N PHE A 86 -13.25 -11.35 10.65
CA PHE A 86 -12.11 -12.15 10.19
C PHE A 86 -12.32 -12.77 8.80
N ASP A 87 -13.54 -13.17 8.46
CA ASP A 87 -13.89 -13.59 7.10
C ASP A 87 -13.66 -12.44 6.10
N PHE A 88 -14.10 -11.22 6.44
CA PHE A 88 -13.87 -10.03 5.62
C PHE A 88 -12.39 -9.66 5.48
N LEU A 89 -11.60 -9.84 6.53
CA LEU A 89 -10.14 -9.66 6.46
C LEU A 89 -9.53 -10.66 5.48
N THR A 90 -9.82 -11.95 5.65
CA THR A 90 -9.30 -13.03 4.80
C THR A 90 -9.67 -12.82 3.32
N LEU A 91 -10.88 -12.34 3.07
CA LEU A 91 -11.35 -11.93 1.75
C LEU A 91 -10.45 -10.84 1.15
N LEU A 92 -10.25 -9.72 1.87
CA LEU A 92 -9.38 -8.63 1.41
C LEU A 92 -7.93 -9.07 1.19
N MET A 93 -7.42 -9.98 2.04
CA MET A 93 -6.08 -10.54 1.91
C MET A 93 -5.91 -11.26 0.57
N SER A 94 -6.87 -12.13 0.22
CA SER A 94 -6.87 -12.84 -1.06
C SER A 94 -7.00 -11.89 -2.26
N GLU A 95 -7.85 -10.87 -2.15
CA GLU A 95 -7.99 -9.89 -3.22
C GLU A 95 -6.70 -9.07 -3.42
N ASN A 96 -6.08 -8.61 -2.34
CA ASN A 96 -4.84 -7.83 -2.42
C ASN A 96 -3.70 -8.65 -3.04
N ALA A 97 -3.60 -9.95 -2.71
CA ALA A 97 -2.66 -10.85 -3.36
C ALA A 97 -2.93 -10.97 -4.88
N SER A 98 -4.18 -11.24 -5.27
CA SER A 98 -4.56 -11.34 -6.69
C SER A 98 -4.26 -10.05 -7.47
N LEU A 99 -4.57 -8.88 -6.91
CA LEU A 99 -4.30 -7.59 -7.57
C LEU A 99 -2.80 -7.30 -7.67
N SER A 100 -2.01 -7.76 -6.71
CA SER A 100 -0.55 -7.67 -6.76
C SER A 100 0.02 -8.51 -7.90
N ASP A 101 -0.49 -9.73 -8.07
CA ASP A 101 -0.06 -10.65 -9.13
C ASP A 101 -0.42 -10.09 -10.52
N ASP A 102 -1.67 -9.65 -10.70
CA ASP A 102 -2.13 -9.00 -11.95
C ASP A 102 -1.24 -7.81 -12.32
N LEU A 103 -0.98 -6.93 -11.35
CA LEU A 103 -0.19 -5.73 -11.61
C LEU A 103 1.27 -6.06 -11.89
N SER A 104 1.84 -7.06 -11.21
CA SER A 104 3.19 -7.56 -11.47
C SER A 104 3.30 -8.11 -12.90
N ASP A 105 2.31 -8.89 -13.35
CA ASP A 105 2.24 -9.38 -14.73
C ASP A 105 2.20 -8.20 -15.73
N PHE A 106 1.35 -7.19 -15.51
CA PHE A 106 1.28 -6.02 -16.38
C PHE A 106 2.58 -5.21 -16.42
N LEU A 107 3.23 -5.00 -15.26
CA LEU A 107 4.50 -4.28 -15.15
C LEU A 107 5.67 -5.05 -15.80
N SER A 108 5.58 -6.37 -15.90
CA SER A 108 6.62 -7.21 -16.51
C SER A 108 6.63 -7.21 -18.04
N LYS A 109 5.53 -6.80 -18.70
CA LYS A 109 5.32 -6.91 -20.16
C LYS A 109 6.09 -5.88 -21.00
N GLY A 110 7.03 -5.14 -20.41
CA GLY A 110 7.83 -4.15 -21.11
C GLY A 110 7.19 -2.78 -21.06
N SER A 111 6.92 -2.16 -22.21
CA SER A 111 6.48 -0.77 -22.19
C SER A 111 4.97 -0.65 -21.96
N PHE A 112 4.57 0.26 -21.05
CA PHE A 112 3.15 0.46 -20.71
C PHE A 112 2.27 0.83 -21.91
N HIS A 113 2.83 1.40 -22.98
CA HIS A 113 2.07 1.70 -24.20
C HIS A 113 1.74 0.45 -25.04
N GLU A 114 2.34 -0.70 -24.74
CA GLU A 114 2.11 -1.99 -25.41
C GLU A 114 1.01 -2.82 -24.72
N LEU A 115 0.55 -2.38 -23.53
CA LEU A 115 -0.55 -3.01 -22.82
C LEU A 115 -1.86 -2.86 -23.60
N GLN A 116 -2.67 -3.91 -23.54
CA GLN A 116 -4.00 -3.89 -24.14
C GLN A 116 -4.89 -2.87 -23.40
N PRO A 117 -5.89 -2.25 -24.08
CA PRO A 117 -6.77 -1.27 -23.47
C PRO A 117 -7.39 -1.73 -22.13
N ASP A 118 -7.82 -2.98 -22.05
CA ASP A 118 -8.42 -3.55 -20.85
C ASP A 118 -7.42 -3.71 -19.69
N GLN A 119 -6.14 -3.94 -19.99
CA GLN A 119 -5.08 -3.96 -18.98
C GLN A 119 -4.83 -2.56 -18.41
N ILE A 120 -4.80 -1.52 -19.26
CA ILE A 120 -4.68 -0.13 -18.79
C ILE A 120 -5.87 0.26 -17.92
N ARG A 121 -7.09 -0.08 -18.33
CA ARG A 121 -8.31 0.16 -17.55
C ARG A 121 -8.27 -0.54 -16.19
N ARG A 122 -7.79 -1.78 -16.12
CA ARG A 122 -7.56 -2.51 -14.86
C ARG A 122 -6.49 -1.84 -14.00
N CYS A 123 -5.38 -1.40 -14.58
CA CYS A 123 -4.36 -0.60 -13.88
C CYS A 123 -4.94 0.66 -13.22
N ILE A 124 -5.79 1.42 -13.94
CA ILE A 124 -6.48 2.59 -13.38
C ILE A 124 -7.41 2.19 -12.23
N GLY A 125 -8.13 1.08 -12.38
CA GLY A 125 -8.98 0.50 -11.33
C GLY A 125 -8.20 0.14 -10.07
N ILE A 126 -7.07 -0.56 -10.20
CA ILE A 126 -6.18 -0.95 -9.09
C ILE A 126 -5.62 0.28 -8.38
N PHE A 127 -5.13 1.26 -9.13
CA PHE A 127 -4.65 2.52 -8.54
C PHE A 127 -5.76 3.25 -7.78
N THR A 128 -6.99 3.28 -8.34
CA THR A 128 -8.15 3.87 -7.68
C THR A 128 -8.48 3.15 -6.37
N ARG A 129 -8.45 1.81 -6.36
CA ARG A 129 -8.62 1.01 -5.13
C ARG A 129 -7.65 1.45 -4.05
N TYR A 130 -6.36 1.50 -4.40
CA TYR A 130 -5.29 1.86 -3.47
C TYR A 130 -5.47 3.28 -2.94
N ALA A 131 -5.72 4.26 -3.81
CA ALA A 131 -5.89 5.66 -3.43
C ALA A 131 -7.04 5.84 -2.43
N TYR A 132 -8.21 5.25 -2.71
CA TYR A 132 -9.37 5.33 -1.83
C TYR A 132 -9.18 4.57 -0.52
N ALA A 133 -8.56 3.39 -0.56
CA ALA A 133 -8.26 2.64 0.66
C ALA A 133 -7.30 3.42 1.56
N ARG A 134 -6.22 3.97 1.00
CA ARG A 134 -5.25 4.78 1.74
C ARG A 134 -5.88 6.02 2.37
N ASP A 135 -6.71 6.75 1.62
CA ASP A 135 -7.39 7.94 2.13
C ASP A 135 -8.31 7.60 3.31
N ASN A 136 -9.17 6.59 3.17
CA ASN A 136 -10.06 6.16 4.24
C ASN A 136 -9.30 5.64 5.47
N TYR A 137 -8.22 4.88 5.27
CA TYR A 137 -7.40 4.37 6.35
C TYR A 137 -6.78 5.49 7.19
N ILE A 138 -6.18 6.49 6.53
CA ILE A 138 -5.56 7.64 7.21
C ILE A 138 -6.61 8.47 7.95
N ARG A 139 -7.79 8.68 7.36
CA ARG A 139 -8.89 9.40 8.03
C ARG A 139 -9.37 8.68 9.29
N GLY A 140 -9.48 7.36 9.28
CA GLY A 140 -9.81 6.60 10.49
C GLY A 140 -8.73 6.72 11.56
N LEU A 141 -7.44 6.65 11.19
CA LEU A 141 -6.34 6.89 12.14
C LEU A 141 -6.38 8.29 12.75
N HIS A 142 -6.69 9.31 11.93
CA HIS A 142 -6.88 10.68 12.40
C HIS A 142 -8.05 10.79 13.37
N GLU A 143 -9.19 10.14 13.10
CA GLU A 143 -10.35 10.15 14.00
C GLU A 143 -10.04 9.44 15.33
N LEU A 144 -9.35 8.28 15.31
CA LEU A 144 -8.88 7.65 16.55
C LEU A 144 -7.96 8.58 17.34
N ALA A 145 -6.98 9.22 16.68
CA ALA A 145 -6.06 10.14 17.34
C ALA A 145 -6.80 11.35 17.95
N LYS A 146 -7.85 11.83 17.29
CA LYS A 146 -8.75 12.89 17.77
C LYS A 146 -9.54 12.45 19.00
N THR A 147 -10.19 11.30 18.94
CA THR A 147 -10.95 10.70 20.07
C THR A 147 -10.04 10.43 21.27
N ALA A 148 -8.83 9.92 21.03
CA ALA A 148 -7.80 9.66 22.03
C ALA A 148 -7.08 10.92 22.54
N LYS A 149 -7.39 12.11 21.99
CA LYS A 149 -6.72 13.39 22.30
C LYS A 149 -5.19 13.38 22.12
N ARG A 150 -4.69 12.62 21.14
CA ARG A 150 -3.26 12.52 20.77
C ARG A 150 -2.90 13.60 19.74
N VAL A 151 -2.59 14.81 20.19
CA VAL A 151 -2.38 15.99 19.33
C VAL A 151 -1.27 15.79 18.29
N GLU A 152 -0.15 15.18 18.66
CA GLU A 152 0.97 14.94 17.73
C GLU A 152 0.56 13.99 16.59
N ALA A 153 -0.11 12.88 16.92
CA ALA A 153 -0.63 11.95 15.93
C ALA A 153 -1.70 12.59 15.03
N GLN A 154 -2.58 13.44 15.57
CA GLN A 154 -3.54 14.20 14.76
C GLN A 154 -2.84 15.10 13.72
N ASN A 155 -1.80 15.82 14.13
CA ASN A 155 -1.05 16.69 13.22
C ASN A 155 -0.32 15.89 12.13
N LEU A 156 0.28 14.76 12.50
CA LEU A 156 0.91 13.83 11.56
C LEU A 156 -0.11 13.35 10.52
N TYR A 157 -1.24 12.79 10.96
CA TYR A 157 -2.24 12.27 10.03
C TYR A 157 -2.93 13.34 9.21
N ARG A 158 -3.07 14.58 9.71
CA ARG A 158 -3.60 15.70 8.91
C ARG A 158 -2.74 15.96 7.67
N GLN A 159 -1.41 15.91 7.81
CA GLN A 159 -0.53 16.04 6.66
C GLN A 159 -0.70 14.85 5.70
N SER A 160 -0.78 13.64 6.23
CA SER A 160 -0.99 12.44 5.41
C SER A 160 -2.33 12.43 4.65
N ILE A 161 -3.39 13.07 5.19
CA ILE A 161 -4.67 13.24 4.49
C ILE A 161 -4.49 14.08 3.23
N VAL A 162 -3.71 15.16 3.29
CA VAL A 162 -3.45 16.01 2.11
C VAL A 162 -2.78 15.19 1.01
N ASP A 163 -1.85 14.30 1.38
CA ASP A 163 -1.15 13.46 0.41
C ASP A 163 -2.05 12.33 -0.14
N SER A 164 -2.96 11.75 0.65
CA SER A 164 -3.94 10.79 0.15
C SER A 164 -4.99 11.42 -0.76
N GLU A 165 -5.41 12.65 -0.47
CA GLU A 165 -6.33 13.41 -1.34
C GLU A 165 -5.73 13.66 -2.72
N LYS A 166 -4.41 13.91 -2.81
CA LYS A 166 -3.71 14.02 -4.10
C LYS A 166 -3.76 12.71 -4.90
N LEU A 167 -3.64 11.56 -4.23
CA LEU A 167 -3.75 10.25 -4.89
C LEU A 167 -5.16 10.00 -5.41
N VAL A 168 -6.19 10.34 -4.63
CA VAL A 168 -7.60 10.24 -5.07
C VAL A 168 -7.86 11.17 -6.26
N ALA A 169 -7.35 12.41 -6.21
CA ALA A 169 -7.45 13.34 -7.33
C ALA A 169 -6.74 12.81 -8.59
N ALA A 170 -5.55 12.21 -8.44
CA ALA A 170 -4.83 11.58 -9.55
C ALA A 170 -5.62 10.40 -10.13
N ALA A 171 -6.27 9.57 -9.31
CA ALA A 171 -7.09 8.46 -9.76
C ALA A 171 -8.26 8.94 -10.64
N HIS A 172 -8.94 10.01 -10.22
CA HIS A 172 -9.98 10.66 -11.02
C HIS A 172 -9.45 11.29 -12.31
N ALA A 173 -8.26 11.89 -12.26
CA ALA A 173 -7.63 12.45 -13.45
C ALA A 173 -7.34 11.36 -14.49
N PHE A 174 -6.77 10.22 -14.09
CA PHE A 174 -6.54 9.10 -15.01
C PHE A 174 -7.84 8.57 -15.64
N LEU A 175 -8.89 8.38 -14.84
CA LEU A 175 -10.19 7.95 -15.34
C LEU A 175 -10.77 8.95 -16.36
N THR A 176 -10.70 10.23 -16.04
CA THR A 176 -11.24 11.30 -16.91
C THR A 176 -10.44 11.41 -18.21
N ASP A 177 -9.12 11.48 -18.12
CA ASP A 177 -8.21 11.61 -19.27
C ASP A 177 -8.30 10.39 -20.19
N TYR A 178 -8.42 9.18 -19.59
CA TYR A 178 -8.56 7.95 -20.36
C TYR A 178 -9.86 7.93 -21.16
N ASN A 179 -10.98 8.37 -20.58
CA ASN A 179 -12.27 8.43 -21.28
C ASN A 179 -12.38 9.57 -22.30
N ALA A 180 -11.61 10.66 -22.13
CA ALA A 180 -11.70 11.84 -22.99
C ALA A 180 -10.98 11.68 -24.34
N ARG A 181 -10.11 10.68 -24.50
CA ARG A 181 -9.25 10.54 -25.69
C ARG A 181 -9.22 9.10 -26.18
N THR A 182 -9.16 8.95 -27.50
CA THR A 182 -8.96 7.63 -28.13
C THR A 182 -7.54 7.11 -27.93
N ASP A 183 -6.55 8.02 -27.94
CA ASP A 183 -5.14 7.71 -27.75
C ASP A 183 -4.55 8.51 -26.59
N GLN A 184 -3.78 7.83 -25.74
CA GLN A 184 -3.13 8.45 -24.60
C GLN A 184 -1.70 8.91 -24.93
N SER A 185 -1.26 9.98 -24.28
CA SER A 185 0.07 10.53 -24.50
C SER A 185 1.15 9.67 -23.82
N PRO A 186 2.42 9.71 -24.27
CA PRO A 186 3.52 9.08 -23.55
C PRO A 186 3.62 9.55 -22.08
N VAL A 187 3.27 10.81 -21.81
CA VAL A 187 3.25 11.37 -20.46
C VAL A 187 2.22 10.63 -19.60
N PHE A 188 0.99 10.43 -20.10
CA PHE A 188 -0.05 9.66 -19.39
C PHE A 188 0.46 8.29 -18.94
N TYR A 189 1.04 7.52 -19.87
CA TYR A 189 1.55 6.18 -19.57
C TYR A 189 2.69 6.20 -18.55
N SER A 190 3.63 7.14 -18.70
CA SER A 190 4.75 7.28 -17.77
C SER A 190 4.31 7.69 -16.36
N THR A 191 3.31 8.58 -16.25
CA THR A 191 2.76 8.99 -14.96
C THR A 191 1.97 7.85 -14.32
N LEU A 192 1.15 7.13 -15.09
CA LEU A 192 0.41 5.96 -14.59
C LEU A 192 1.38 4.87 -14.11
N TYR A 193 2.42 4.56 -14.89
CA TYR A 193 3.47 3.63 -14.49
C TYR A 193 4.13 4.02 -13.18
N ALA A 194 4.53 5.29 -13.04
CA ALA A 194 5.16 5.80 -11.81
C ALA A 194 4.27 5.61 -10.56
N GLN A 195 2.95 5.72 -10.71
CA GLN A 195 2.00 5.49 -9.61
C GLN A 195 1.79 4.01 -9.27
N LEU A 196 2.06 3.11 -10.21
CA LEU A 196 1.77 1.68 -10.10
C LEU A 196 2.98 0.84 -9.71
N ILE A 197 4.19 1.28 -10.07
CA ILE A 197 5.40 0.45 -10.04
C ILE A 197 5.70 -0.17 -8.67
N SER A 198 5.31 0.50 -7.58
CA SER A 198 5.52 0.02 -6.21
C SER A 198 4.28 -0.62 -5.57
N LEU A 199 3.11 -0.52 -6.20
CA LEU A 199 1.87 -1.04 -5.64
C LEU A 199 1.85 -2.55 -5.44
N PRO A 200 2.47 -3.41 -6.29
CA PRO A 200 2.46 -4.85 -6.01
C PRO A 200 3.01 -5.18 -4.62
N GLY A 201 4.14 -4.55 -4.25
CA GLY A 201 4.74 -4.75 -2.94
C GLY A 201 3.90 -4.17 -1.80
N LEU A 202 3.29 -3.00 -2.01
CA LEU A 202 2.36 -2.41 -1.04
C LEU A 202 1.12 -3.29 -0.81
N LEU A 203 0.55 -3.88 -1.86
CA LEU A 203 -0.60 -4.79 -1.76
C LEU A 203 -0.24 -6.08 -1.03
N ARG A 204 0.96 -6.65 -1.26
CA ARG A 204 1.44 -7.81 -0.49
C ARG A 204 1.74 -7.47 0.97
N ALA A 205 2.29 -6.29 1.24
CA ALA A 205 2.50 -5.82 2.60
C ALA A 205 1.16 -5.66 3.33
N GLN A 206 0.15 -5.16 2.64
CA GLN A 206 -1.23 -5.09 3.15
C GLN A 206 -1.81 -6.49 3.44
N ALA A 207 -1.61 -7.46 2.55
CA ALA A 207 -1.99 -8.85 2.83
C ALA A 207 -1.27 -9.41 4.07
N HIS A 208 0.00 -9.08 4.27
CA HIS A 208 0.77 -9.45 5.47
C HIS A 208 0.26 -8.77 6.75
N ASP A 209 -0.17 -7.50 6.69
CA ASP A 209 -0.84 -6.83 7.81
C ASP A 209 -2.10 -7.60 8.24
N ILE A 210 -2.93 -7.97 7.27
CA ILE A 210 -4.15 -8.73 7.53
C ILE A 210 -3.81 -10.08 8.16
N ASN A 211 -2.81 -10.77 7.62
CA ASN A 211 -2.37 -12.06 8.13
C ASN A 211 -1.95 -11.99 9.61
N GLN A 212 -1.27 -10.93 10.02
CA GLN A 212 -0.95 -10.67 11.43
C GLN A 212 -2.22 -10.44 12.28
N MET A 213 -3.21 -9.71 11.75
CA MET A 213 -4.47 -9.46 12.47
C MET A 213 -5.30 -10.74 12.69
N VAL A 214 -5.45 -11.57 11.67
CA VAL A 214 -6.29 -12.78 11.76
C VAL A 214 -5.65 -13.90 12.59
N THR A 215 -4.34 -13.85 12.80
CA THR A 215 -3.60 -14.83 13.60
C THR A 215 -3.37 -14.40 15.05
N ILE A 216 -3.91 -13.25 15.48
CA ILE A 216 -3.68 -12.66 16.81
C ILE A 216 -4.07 -13.60 17.96
N TYR A 217 -5.05 -14.48 17.74
CA TYR A 217 -5.55 -15.42 18.73
C TYR A 217 -4.86 -16.79 18.69
N ASP A 218 -3.98 -17.02 17.72
CA ASP A 218 -3.33 -18.31 17.51
C ASP A 218 -2.01 -18.44 18.31
N GLY A 219 -1.75 -17.53 19.26
CA GLY A 219 -0.47 -17.40 19.96
C GLY A 219 0.57 -16.64 19.13
N ASP A 220 1.86 -16.94 19.34
CA ASP A 220 2.96 -16.19 18.72
C ASP A 220 2.88 -16.19 17.19
N PHE A 221 3.19 -15.05 16.56
CA PHE A 221 3.31 -14.93 15.11
C PHE A 221 4.64 -15.55 14.67
N THR A 222 4.60 -16.65 13.91
CA THR A 222 5.77 -17.43 13.50
C THR A 222 6.07 -17.27 12.01
N PHE A 223 7.25 -17.70 11.54
CA PHE A 223 7.58 -17.71 10.11
C PHE A 223 6.57 -18.51 9.28
N GLN A 224 6.12 -19.66 9.79
CA GLN A 224 5.10 -20.46 9.12
C GLN A 224 3.77 -19.69 8.98
N LYS A 225 3.34 -18.97 10.03
CA LYS A 225 2.14 -18.11 9.98
C LYS A 225 2.33 -16.95 9.00
N ALA A 226 3.54 -16.41 8.88
CA ALA A 226 3.88 -15.42 7.85
C ALA A 226 4.02 -16.00 6.43
N TYR A 227 3.71 -17.29 6.23
CA TYR A 227 3.90 -18.02 4.97
C TYR A 227 5.35 -18.05 4.48
N ILE A 228 6.31 -18.00 5.40
CA ILE A 228 7.74 -18.05 5.12
C ILE A 228 8.24 -19.48 5.40
N PRO A 229 8.74 -20.21 4.38
CA PRO A 229 9.29 -21.55 4.58
C PRO A 229 10.45 -21.58 5.59
N ASP A 230 10.59 -22.65 6.37
CA ASP A 230 11.59 -22.75 7.45
C ASP A 230 13.03 -22.42 7.02
N HIS A 231 13.44 -22.88 5.82
CA HIS A 231 14.78 -22.62 5.30
C HIS A 231 15.03 -21.14 5.01
N GLU A 232 13.98 -20.39 4.62
CA GLU A 232 14.05 -18.95 4.40
C GLU A 232 13.95 -18.22 5.75
N GLY A 233 13.06 -18.66 6.65
CA GLY A 233 12.92 -18.12 8.00
C GLY A 233 14.22 -18.19 8.82
N ALA A 234 15.00 -19.27 8.67
CA ALA A 234 16.31 -19.41 9.30
C ALA A 234 17.30 -18.30 8.88
N LYS A 235 17.25 -17.86 7.62
CA LYS A 235 18.08 -16.75 7.14
C LYS A 235 17.68 -15.43 7.79
N TRP A 236 16.39 -15.11 7.79
CA TRP A 236 15.87 -13.91 8.45
C TRP A 236 16.20 -13.88 9.95
N LEU A 237 16.03 -15.01 10.63
CA LEU A 237 16.38 -15.14 12.04
C LEU A 237 17.88 -14.93 12.28
N SER A 238 18.75 -15.38 11.37
CA SER A 238 20.20 -15.14 11.46
C SER A 238 20.58 -13.67 11.35
N LEU A 239 19.70 -12.83 10.78
CA LEU A 239 19.81 -11.38 10.72
C LEU A 239 19.18 -10.69 11.93
N GLY A 240 18.59 -11.44 12.86
CA GLY A 240 17.84 -10.91 14.00
C GLY A 240 16.48 -10.33 13.63
N LEU A 241 15.96 -10.64 12.44
CA LEU A 241 14.65 -10.18 11.97
C LEU A 241 13.59 -11.26 12.24
N GLY A 242 12.48 -10.84 12.85
CA GLY A 242 11.35 -11.72 13.12
C GLY A 242 10.48 -11.96 11.88
N PRO A 243 9.46 -12.82 12.01
CA PRO A 243 8.53 -13.12 10.91
C PRO A 243 7.71 -11.92 10.45
N THR A 244 7.42 -10.96 11.34
CA THR A 244 6.76 -9.71 10.98
C THR A 244 7.63 -8.90 10.02
N GLU A 245 8.87 -8.59 10.40
CA GLU A 245 9.79 -7.80 9.58
C GLU A 245 10.15 -8.53 8.28
N ALA A 246 10.42 -9.82 8.35
CA ALA A 246 10.73 -10.65 7.18
C ALA A 246 9.60 -10.64 6.15
N GLY A 247 8.34 -10.75 6.59
CA GLY A 247 7.19 -10.71 5.70
C GLY A 247 7.06 -9.38 4.95
N TYR A 248 7.42 -8.25 5.56
CA TYR A 248 7.44 -6.97 4.87
C TYR A 248 8.55 -6.87 3.81
N TRP A 249 9.76 -7.37 4.07
CA TRP A 249 10.81 -7.40 3.05
C TRP A 249 10.42 -8.30 1.87
N LEU A 250 9.88 -9.49 2.17
CA LEU A 250 9.41 -10.43 1.16
C LEU A 250 8.23 -9.88 0.37
N ALA A 251 7.37 -9.04 0.97
CA ALA A 251 6.31 -8.35 0.23
C ALA A 251 6.86 -7.51 -0.93
N PHE A 252 8.07 -6.95 -0.82
CA PHE A 252 8.72 -6.21 -1.91
C PHE A 252 9.66 -7.07 -2.77
N ASP A 253 9.56 -8.40 -2.65
CA ASP A 253 10.43 -9.41 -3.28
C ASP A 253 11.93 -9.20 -2.97
N ILE A 254 12.24 -8.78 -1.74
CA ILE A 254 13.61 -8.58 -1.26
C ILE A 254 13.98 -9.74 -0.34
N SER A 255 15.03 -10.49 -0.70
CA SER A 255 15.53 -11.61 0.13
C SER A 255 16.27 -11.12 1.38
N ALA A 256 16.53 -12.03 2.32
CA ALA A 256 17.31 -11.73 3.51
C ALA A 256 18.69 -11.13 3.17
N GLU A 257 19.39 -11.73 2.19
CA GLU A 257 20.72 -11.27 1.76
C GLU A 257 20.66 -9.90 1.07
N GLU A 258 19.60 -9.64 0.29
CA GLU A 258 19.39 -8.34 -0.34
C GLU A 258 19.03 -7.26 0.69
N ALA A 259 18.20 -7.57 1.70
CA ALA A 259 17.85 -6.67 2.79
C ALA A 259 19.09 -6.20 3.58
N VAL A 260 20.07 -7.09 3.81
CA VAL A 260 21.36 -6.71 4.40
C VAL A 260 22.10 -5.67 3.57
N ARG A 261 22.11 -5.84 2.24
CA ARG A 261 22.76 -4.89 1.32
C ARG A 261 22.06 -3.53 1.32
N TRP A 262 20.73 -3.51 1.35
CA TRP A 262 19.94 -2.28 1.51
C TRP A 262 20.30 -1.58 2.84
N ALA A 263 20.34 -2.32 3.95
CA ALA A 263 20.69 -1.77 5.26
C ALA A 263 22.13 -1.25 5.32
N GLN A 264 23.09 -1.94 4.70
CA GLN A 264 24.48 -1.46 4.56
C GLN A 264 24.58 -0.15 3.76
N GLY A 265 23.66 0.05 2.80
CA GLY A 265 23.51 1.29 2.04
C GLY A 265 22.76 2.41 2.79
N GLY A 266 22.35 2.19 4.05
CA GLY A 266 21.60 3.15 4.86
C GLY A 266 20.09 3.15 4.64
N ILE A 267 19.57 2.27 3.76
CA ILE A 267 18.14 2.15 3.46
C ILE A 267 17.58 0.98 4.27
N VAL A 268 17.08 1.28 5.46
CA VAL A 268 16.61 0.26 6.43
C VAL A 268 15.10 -0.02 6.34
N SER A 269 14.36 0.80 5.60
CA SER A 269 12.92 0.62 5.38
C SER A 269 12.68 -0.31 4.20
N HIS A 270 11.93 -1.40 4.42
CA HIS A 270 11.51 -2.33 3.36
C HIS A 270 10.71 -1.63 2.25
N GLN A 271 9.89 -0.64 2.60
CA GLN A 271 9.11 0.12 1.63
C GLN A 271 10.02 1.02 0.78
N GLU A 272 10.98 1.70 1.41
CA GLU A 272 11.93 2.56 0.70
C GLU A 272 12.82 1.73 -0.24
N ALA A 273 13.38 0.63 0.26
CA ALA A 273 14.15 -0.32 -0.55
C ALA A 273 13.32 -0.87 -1.72
N GLY A 274 12.06 -1.23 -1.46
CA GLY A 274 11.12 -1.67 -2.48
C GLY A 274 10.87 -0.61 -3.56
N PHE A 275 10.80 0.67 -3.19
CA PHE A 275 10.63 1.76 -4.14
C PHE A 275 11.87 1.97 -5.01
N TRP A 276 13.07 1.99 -4.42
CA TRP A 276 14.33 2.06 -5.19
C TRP A 276 14.48 0.88 -6.14
N ARG A 277 14.22 -0.34 -5.65
CA ARG A 277 14.26 -1.56 -6.44
C ARG A 277 13.27 -1.53 -7.61
N ALA A 278 12.05 -1.06 -7.37
CA ALA A 278 11.03 -0.93 -8.40
C ALA A 278 11.50 -0.02 -9.55
N TRP A 279 12.20 1.08 -9.24
CA TRP A 279 12.81 1.98 -10.23
C TRP A 279 14.11 1.46 -10.85
N GLY A 280 14.47 0.20 -10.59
CA GLY A 280 15.60 -0.48 -11.23
C GLY A 280 16.96 -0.22 -10.58
N PHE A 281 16.98 0.38 -9.37
CA PHE A 281 18.23 0.60 -8.65
C PHE A 281 18.58 -0.60 -7.77
N PRO A 282 19.76 -1.23 -7.96
CA PRO A 282 20.30 -2.15 -6.96
C PRO A 282 20.74 -1.39 -5.69
N PRO A 283 20.88 -2.07 -4.54
CA PRO A 283 21.21 -1.44 -3.25
C PRO A 283 22.39 -0.47 -3.30
N GLU A 284 23.48 -0.86 -3.97
CA GLU A 284 24.71 -0.05 -4.02
C GLU A 284 24.50 1.24 -4.81
N GLN A 285 23.73 1.21 -5.90
CA GLN A 285 23.46 2.42 -6.69
C GLN A 285 22.46 3.32 -5.96
N ALA A 286 21.39 2.74 -5.44
CA ALA A 286 20.39 3.48 -4.67
C ALA A 286 21.01 4.21 -3.49
N SER A 287 21.94 3.58 -2.76
CA SER A 287 22.61 4.21 -1.61
C SER A 287 23.33 5.51 -1.97
N VAL A 288 23.92 5.61 -3.17
CA VAL A 288 24.61 6.84 -3.60
C VAL A 288 23.59 7.93 -3.86
N TRP A 289 22.53 7.65 -4.63
CA TRP A 289 21.45 8.63 -4.88
C TRP A 289 20.74 9.06 -3.60
N PHE A 290 20.48 8.11 -2.69
CA PHE A 290 19.83 8.34 -1.40
C PHE A 290 20.65 9.29 -0.50
N GLN A 291 21.98 9.18 -0.51
CA GLN A 291 22.87 10.11 0.23
C GLN A 291 22.77 11.56 -0.23
N PHE A 292 22.36 11.79 -1.48
CA PHE A 292 22.08 13.12 -2.03
C PHE A 292 20.61 13.53 -1.91
N GLU A 293 19.80 12.79 -1.14
CA GLU A 293 18.38 13.07 -0.90
C GLU A 293 17.57 13.14 -2.21
N PHE A 294 17.88 12.27 -3.17
CA PHE A 294 17.04 12.06 -4.35
C PHE A 294 15.94 11.07 -4.02
N GLU A 295 14.75 11.28 -4.61
CA GLU A 295 13.71 10.25 -4.64
C GLU A 295 13.99 9.25 -5.79
N PRO A 296 13.56 7.97 -5.68
CA PRO A 296 13.80 6.95 -6.70
C PRO A 296 13.43 7.37 -8.13
N GLN A 297 12.28 8.01 -8.30
CA GLN A 297 11.81 8.48 -9.61
C GLN A 297 12.70 9.59 -10.18
N GLU A 298 13.09 10.55 -9.34
CA GLU A 298 13.98 11.64 -9.76
C GLU A 298 15.36 11.09 -10.13
N ALA A 299 15.92 10.22 -9.28
CA ALA A 299 17.18 9.54 -9.55
C ALA A 299 17.14 8.76 -10.88
N ALA A 300 16.04 8.06 -11.18
CA ALA A 300 15.89 7.33 -12.44
C ALA A 300 15.99 8.25 -13.66
N ILE A 301 15.40 9.45 -13.58
CA ILE A 301 15.45 10.45 -14.66
C ILE A 301 16.90 10.91 -14.91
N TRP A 302 17.63 11.26 -13.85
CA TRP A 302 19.03 11.69 -13.96
C TRP A 302 19.96 10.57 -14.40
N ALA A 303 19.80 9.36 -13.84
CA ALA A 303 20.57 8.18 -14.20
C ALA A 303 20.37 7.79 -15.67
N ASN A 304 19.14 7.85 -16.19
CA ASN A 304 18.85 7.59 -17.60
C ASN A 304 19.50 8.62 -18.54
N ALA A 305 19.71 9.85 -18.07
CA ALA A 305 20.47 10.87 -18.78
C ALA A 305 22.00 10.69 -18.67
N ARG A 306 22.46 9.64 -17.97
CA ARG A 306 23.87 9.34 -17.66
C ARG A 306 24.56 10.46 -16.86
N ILE A 307 23.81 11.06 -15.94
CA ILE A 307 24.31 12.09 -15.03
C ILE A 307 24.51 11.45 -13.66
N SER A 308 25.67 11.71 -13.04
CA SER A 308 25.99 11.20 -11.71
C SER A 308 25.12 11.85 -10.63
N PRO A 309 24.92 11.22 -9.46
CA PRO A 309 24.27 11.85 -8.31
C PRO A 309 24.89 13.19 -7.93
N GLU A 310 26.23 13.29 -7.98
CA GLU A 310 26.99 14.49 -7.67
C GLU A 310 26.67 15.64 -8.65
N ASP A 311 26.69 15.34 -9.95
CA ASP A 311 26.39 16.33 -10.98
C ASP A 311 24.91 16.72 -10.94
N ALA A 312 24.01 15.75 -10.73
CA ALA A 312 22.58 15.99 -10.60
C ALA A 312 22.27 16.91 -9.41
N ASP A 313 22.89 16.67 -8.25
CA ASP A 313 22.76 17.53 -7.07
C ASP A 313 23.32 18.92 -7.33
N HIS A 314 24.46 19.01 -8.02
CA HIS A 314 25.02 20.29 -8.45
C HIS A 314 24.02 21.05 -9.35
N TYR A 315 23.40 20.40 -10.33
CA TYR A 315 22.38 21.01 -11.19
C TYR A 315 21.12 21.44 -10.40
N ARG A 316 20.63 20.59 -9.50
CA ARG A 316 19.49 20.88 -8.61
C ARG A 316 19.75 22.13 -7.76
N LYS A 317 20.95 22.25 -7.18
CA LYS A 317 21.39 23.44 -6.41
C LYS A 317 21.46 24.72 -7.24
N HIS A 318 21.57 24.61 -8.56
CA HIS A 318 21.54 25.74 -9.51
C HIS A 318 20.17 25.93 -10.18
N GLY A 319 19.11 25.30 -9.65
CA GLY A 319 17.74 25.47 -10.13
C GLY A 319 17.40 24.68 -11.40
N VAL A 320 18.24 23.72 -11.80
CA VAL A 320 17.97 22.82 -12.93
C VAL A 320 17.31 21.55 -12.38
N SER A 321 15.99 21.45 -12.55
CA SER A 321 15.19 20.35 -12.00
C SER A 321 15.05 19.13 -12.94
N HIS A 322 15.58 19.21 -14.16
CA HIS A 322 15.47 18.13 -15.13
C HIS A 322 16.67 18.12 -16.10
N PRO A 323 17.24 16.95 -16.46
CA PRO A 323 18.38 16.83 -17.37
C PRO A 323 18.19 17.52 -18.72
N SER A 324 16.96 17.55 -19.24
CA SER A 324 16.66 18.18 -20.54
C SER A 324 16.87 19.69 -20.57
N LEU A 325 17.03 20.33 -19.41
CA LEU A 325 17.27 21.77 -19.28
C LEU A 325 18.77 22.13 -19.33
N ILE A 326 19.66 21.13 -19.30
CA ILE A 326 21.10 21.36 -19.40
C ILE A 326 21.41 21.77 -20.84
N LYS A 327 21.86 23.02 -21.00
CA LYS A 327 22.35 23.52 -22.29
C LYS A 327 23.72 22.86 -22.57
N ARG A 328 23.81 22.18 -23.71
CA ARG A 328 25.06 21.59 -24.21
C ARG A 328 25.97 22.64 -24.82
#